data_AF-A0AAU0RGN0-F1
#
_entry.id   AF-A0AAU0RGN0-F1
#
_cell.length_a   1.000
_cell.length_b   1.000
_cell.length_c   1.000
_cell.angle_alpha   90.00
_cell.angle_beta   90.00
_cell.angle_gamma   90.00
#
_symmetry.space_group_name_H-M   'P 1'
#
loop_
_entity.id
_entity.type
_entity.pdbx_description
1 polymer ?
#
loop_
_entity_poly.entity_id
_entity_poly.type
_entity_poly.pdbx_seq_one_letter_code
_entity_poly.pdbx_strand_id
1 'polypeptide(L)'
;MMQQLDLFSNLEPKKPDPAPPIPEKEPEPQQKPAVERPKMEEKNDLPNIPSRIQVQLPPDIPPPVAVSSQSVTASQPPQKKRGRKSLKEVADDPDLIKTLEAVPLDKQYYSISEVATMFKVNTSLIRYWENEFDILQPKKNRKGDRLFRQEDIQHLKLIYHLLRERKYTIEGAKQKLKEDRKLAARNFEMVQALLKVKGFLTELKEQL
;
A
#
# COMPACT_ATOMS: atom_id res chain seq x y z
N MET A 1 11.92 -81.73 -9.13
CA MET A 1 10.49 -81.38 -9.24
C MET A 1 10.25 -80.12 -8.44
N MET A 2 9.58 -79.15 -9.06
CA MET A 2 8.97 -77.99 -8.40
C MET A 2 7.95 -78.42 -7.35
N GLN A 3 7.72 -77.58 -6.34
CA GLN A 3 6.44 -76.90 -6.03
C GLN A 3 6.62 -76.12 -4.71
N GLN A 4 6.68 -74.78 -4.79
CA GLN A 4 5.63 -73.85 -4.34
C GLN A 4 5.63 -73.67 -2.81
N LEU A 5 6.21 -72.59 -2.28
CA LEU A 5 5.54 -71.30 -1.98
C LEU A 5 4.53 -71.41 -0.83
N ASP A 6 5.02 -71.52 0.40
CA ASP A 6 4.28 -71.06 1.59
C ASP A 6 4.72 -69.62 1.91
N LEU A 7 4.20 -68.75 1.05
CA LEU A 7 4.06 -67.31 1.21
C LEU A 7 2.87 -67.09 2.16
N PHE A 8 3.05 -66.28 3.21
CA PHE A 8 2.08 -65.86 4.25
C PHE A 8 1.90 -66.80 5.47
N SER A 9 2.49 -66.42 6.61
CA SER A 9 1.73 -66.14 7.85
C SER A 9 2.64 -65.61 8.95
N ASN A 10 2.83 -64.29 9.00
CA ASN A 10 3.00 -63.54 10.26
C ASN A 10 2.77 -62.04 10.00
N LEU A 11 1.52 -61.68 9.73
CA LEU A 11 1.06 -60.29 9.70
C LEU A 11 0.64 -59.89 11.10
N GLU A 12 1.49 -59.17 11.81
CA GLU A 12 1.01 -58.29 12.88
C GLU A 12 0.10 -57.22 12.26
N PRO A 13 -1.07 -56.91 12.85
CA PRO A 13 -1.92 -55.85 12.35
C PRO A 13 -1.25 -54.50 12.62
N LYS A 14 -0.65 -53.91 11.58
CA LYS A 14 -0.34 -52.48 11.61
C LYS A 14 -1.64 -51.71 11.75
N LYS A 15 -1.74 -50.93 12.83
CA LYS A 15 -2.78 -49.92 13.02
C LYS A 15 -2.89 -49.07 11.74
N PRO A 16 -4.10 -48.75 11.26
CA PRO A 16 -4.24 -47.84 10.15
C PRO A 16 -3.66 -46.48 10.55
N ASP A 17 -2.74 -45.97 9.74
CA ASP A 17 -2.32 -44.57 9.82
C ASP A 17 -3.57 -43.68 9.68
N PRO A 18 -3.65 -42.54 10.40
CA PRO A 18 -4.76 -41.62 10.24
C PRO A 18 -4.80 -41.12 8.79
N ALA A 19 -5.99 -41.16 8.20
CA ALA A 19 -6.22 -40.70 6.84
C ALA A 19 -5.65 -39.29 6.62
N PRO A 20 -5.08 -38.99 5.43
CA PRO A 20 -4.71 -37.62 5.09
C PRO A 20 -5.94 -36.71 5.19
N PRO A 21 -5.78 -35.44 5.60
CA PRO A 21 -6.90 -34.51 5.65
C PRO A 21 -7.54 -34.42 4.27
N ILE A 22 -8.81 -34.78 4.21
CA ILE A 22 -9.68 -34.57 3.05
C ILE A 22 -9.65 -33.06 2.77
N PRO A 23 -9.38 -32.62 1.52
CA PRO A 23 -9.49 -31.21 1.18
C PRO A 23 -10.93 -30.76 1.45
N GLU A 24 -11.08 -29.81 2.39
CA GLU A 24 -12.34 -29.11 2.61
C GLU A 24 -12.78 -28.51 1.28
N LYS A 25 -13.85 -29.09 0.74
CA LYS A 25 -14.63 -28.48 -0.32
C LYS A 25 -15.17 -27.16 0.22
N GLU A 26 -14.79 -26.11 -0.48
CA GLU A 26 -15.50 -24.84 -0.62
C GLU A 26 -17.03 -25.04 -0.47
N PRO A 27 -17.69 -24.40 0.50
CA PRO A 27 -19.15 -24.48 0.61
C PRO A 27 -19.79 -23.65 -0.50
N GLU A 28 -20.34 -24.33 -1.50
CA GLU A 28 -21.37 -23.78 -2.37
C GLU A 28 -22.63 -23.37 -1.57
N PRO A 29 -23.40 -22.39 -2.07
CA PRO A 29 -24.18 -21.46 -1.25
C PRO A 29 -25.36 -22.13 -0.53
N GLN A 30 -25.44 -21.90 0.78
CA GLN A 30 -26.61 -22.29 1.55
C GLN A 30 -27.85 -21.54 1.05
N GLN A 31 -28.78 -22.30 0.47
CA GLN A 31 -30.14 -21.89 0.22
C GLN A 31 -30.82 -21.62 1.57
N LYS A 32 -31.36 -20.41 1.72
CA LYS A 32 -32.14 -19.99 2.88
C LYS A 32 -33.35 -20.92 3.06
N PRO A 33 -33.65 -21.42 4.27
CA PRO A 33 -34.90 -22.11 4.52
C PRO A 33 -36.09 -21.16 4.34
N ALA A 34 -37.11 -21.64 3.64
CA ALA A 34 -38.40 -20.99 3.51
C ALA A 34 -39.08 -20.93 4.89
N VAL A 35 -39.17 -19.72 5.45
CA VAL A 35 -40.06 -19.41 6.56
C VAL A 35 -41.34 -18.82 5.97
N GLU A 36 -42.44 -19.46 6.35
CA GLU A 36 -43.82 -19.17 6.00
C GLU A 36 -44.17 -17.68 6.15
N ARG A 37 -44.85 -17.11 5.16
CA ARG A 37 -45.27 -15.71 5.16
C ARG A 37 -46.37 -15.52 6.21
N PRO A 38 -46.18 -14.70 7.28
CA PRO A 38 -47.31 -14.19 8.03
C PRO A 38 -47.99 -13.10 7.20
N LYS A 39 -49.30 -13.27 7.07
CA LYS A 39 -50.24 -12.38 6.39
C LYS A 39 -50.43 -11.10 7.22
N MET A 40 -50.27 -9.96 6.56
CA MET A 40 -50.89 -8.63 6.77
C MET A 40 -51.45 -8.32 8.18
N GLU A 41 -50.88 -7.30 8.83
CA GLU A 41 -51.68 -6.26 9.49
C GLU A 41 -50.89 -4.93 9.49
N GLU A 42 -51.31 -4.02 8.63
CA GLU A 42 -50.84 -2.64 8.55
C GLU A 42 -51.56 -1.83 9.65
N LYS A 43 -50.83 -1.48 10.71
CA LYS A 43 -51.25 -0.43 11.65
C LYS A 43 -50.25 0.72 11.54
N ASN A 44 -50.73 1.79 10.90
CA ASN A 44 -50.02 3.05 10.74
C ASN A 44 -50.00 3.78 12.10
N ASP A 45 -48.97 3.55 12.89
CA ASP A 45 -48.67 4.40 14.06
C ASP A 45 -47.27 5.01 13.87
N LEU A 46 -47.22 6.13 13.13
CA LEU A 46 -46.06 7.00 13.16
C LEU A 46 -45.95 7.67 14.54
N PRO A 47 -44.78 7.72 15.18
CA PRO A 47 -44.58 8.61 16.31
C PRO A 47 -44.69 10.06 15.81
N ASN A 48 -45.66 10.79 16.37
CA ASN A 48 -45.84 12.23 16.16
C ASN A 48 -44.58 12.96 16.66
N ILE A 49 -43.72 13.38 15.73
CA ILE A 49 -42.55 14.20 16.04
C ILE A 49 -43.06 15.62 16.30
N PRO A 50 -42.93 16.18 17.52
CA PRO A 50 -43.36 17.54 17.77
C PRO A 50 -42.48 18.51 16.96
N SER A 51 -43.15 19.25 16.09
CA SER A 51 -42.59 20.38 15.37
C SER A 51 -42.06 21.42 16.34
N ARG A 52 -40.77 21.76 16.18
CA ARG A 52 -40.17 23.05 16.55
C ARG A 52 -40.01 23.32 18.06
N ILE A 53 -38.78 23.13 18.53
CA ILE A 53 -38.28 23.76 19.75
C ILE A 53 -38.31 25.28 19.53
N GLN A 54 -39.21 25.98 20.22
CA GLN A 54 -39.15 27.44 20.37
C GLN A 54 -38.08 27.75 21.42
N VAL A 55 -36.95 28.29 20.98
CA VAL A 55 -36.00 28.93 21.90
C VAL A 55 -36.62 30.27 22.30
N GLN A 56 -37.12 30.35 23.52
CA GLN A 56 -37.54 31.62 24.12
C GLN A 56 -36.30 32.51 24.28
N LEU A 57 -36.26 33.61 23.54
CA LEU A 57 -35.21 34.62 23.64
C LEU A 57 -35.39 35.38 24.98
N PRO A 58 -34.34 35.55 25.82
CA PRO A 58 -34.42 36.47 26.95
C PRO A 58 -34.51 37.93 26.46
N PRO A 59 -35.31 38.81 27.09
CA PRO A 59 -35.36 40.22 26.74
C PRO A 59 -34.15 41.00 27.31
N ASP A 60 -33.82 42.08 26.61
CA ASP A 60 -32.90 43.17 26.96
C ASP A 60 -31.39 42.92 26.84
N ILE A 61 -30.90 42.98 25.60
CA ILE A 61 -29.58 43.58 25.31
C ILE A 61 -29.84 44.87 24.53
N PRO A 62 -29.43 46.05 25.01
CA PRO A 62 -29.65 47.30 24.29
C PRO A 62 -28.91 47.28 22.95
N PRO A 63 -29.49 47.89 21.89
CA PRO A 63 -28.85 47.94 20.58
C PRO A 63 -27.52 48.71 20.68
N PRO A 64 -26.44 48.26 20.02
CA PRO A 64 -25.24 49.08 19.90
C PRO A 64 -25.59 50.34 19.13
N VAL A 65 -25.39 51.46 19.82
CA VAL A 65 -25.46 52.83 19.30
C VAL A 65 -24.67 52.91 17.99
N ALA A 66 -25.34 53.38 16.93
CA ALA A 66 -24.69 53.69 15.67
C ALA A 66 -23.60 54.75 15.91
N VAL A 67 -22.33 54.36 15.75
CA VAL A 67 -21.23 55.33 15.64
C VAL A 67 -20.88 55.48 14.17
N SER A 68 -21.10 56.71 13.72
CA SER A 68 -20.74 57.26 12.42
C SER A 68 -19.29 56.99 12.02
N SER A 69 -19.14 56.66 10.74
CA SER A 69 -18.01 56.93 9.86
C SER A 69 -16.83 57.73 10.42
N GLN A 70 -15.63 57.14 10.37
CA GLN A 70 -14.41 57.86 9.99
C GLN A 70 -13.53 56.98 9.08
N SER A 71 -13.25 57.54 7.91
CA SER A 71 -12.28 57.12 6.92
C SER A 71 -10.85 57.24 7.45
N VAL A 72 -10.07 56.17 7.38
CA VAL A 72 -8.60 56.27 7.42
C VAL A 72 -8.01 55.58 6.20
N THR A 73 -7.47 56.41 5.32
CA THR A 73 -6.60 56.06 4.21
C THR A 73 -5.35 55.37 4.76
N ALA A 74 -5.17 54.09 4.44
CA ALA A 74 -3.91 53.38 4.68
C ALA A 74 -3.44 52.78 3.37
N SER A 75 -2.34 53.33 2.86
CA SER A 75 -1.61 52.96 1.67
C SER A 75 -1.32 51.45 1.61
N GLN A 76 -1.96 50.75 0.67
CA GLN A 76 -1.64 49.35 0.38
C GLN A 76 -0.35 49.25 -0.47
N PRO A 77 0.61 48.38 -0.13
CA PRO A 77 1.71 48.00 -1.02
C PRO A 77 1.21 47.12 -2.18
N PRO A 78 1.96 47.01 -3.30
CA PRO A 78 1.41 46.62 -4.59
C PRO A 78 0.90 45.18 -4.61
N GLN A 79 -0.32 45.02 -5.13
CA GLN A 79 -0.93 43.72 -5.39
C GLN A 79 -0.15 42.96 -6.45
N LYS A 80 0.69 42.01 -6.04
CA LYS A 80 1.07 40.91 -6.92
C LYS A 80 -0.21 40.11 -7.19
N LYS A 81 -0.61 40.08 -8.47
CA LYS A 81 -1.76 39.34 -8.97
C LYS A 81 -1.79 37.94 -8.36
N ARG A 82 -2.73 37.74 -7.43
CA ARG A 82 -3.07 36.46 -6.81
C ARG A 82 -3.75 35.59 -7.87
N GLY A 83 -2.99 35.04 -8.79
CA GLY A 83 -3.36 33.79 -9.43
C GLY A 83 -2.98 32.68 -8.46
N ARG A 84 -3.96 31.95 -7.92
CA ARG A 84 -3.67 30.58 -7.47
C ARG A 84 -3.11 29.89 -8.71
N LYS A 85 -1.79 29.66 -8.72
CA LYS A 85 -1.14 28.80 -9.70
C LYS A 85 -1.97 27.53 -9.80
N SER A 86 -2.31 27.12 -11.00
CA SER A 86 -3.21 26.00 -11.20
C SER A 86 -2.59 24.75 -10.54
N LEU A 87 -3.39 23.91 -9.89
CA LEU A 87 -2.93 22.71 -9.17
C LEU A 87 -2.11 21.74 -10.07
N LYS A 88 -2.22 21.91 -11.40
CA LYS A 88 -1.45 21.19 -12.42
C LYS A 88 0.02 21.63 -12.49
N GLU A 89 0.32 22.92 -12.31
CA GLU A 89 1.68 23.47 -12.54
C GLU A 89 2.73 23.01 -11.52
N VAL A 90 2.34 22.64 -10.30
CA VAL A 90 3.29 22.17 -9.26
C VAL A 90 3.47 20.64 -9.31
N ALA A 91 2.57 19.92 -10.00
CA ALA A 91 2.58 18.47 -10.09
C ALA A 91 3.43 17.94 -11.26
N ASP A 92 3.79 18.83 -12.20
CA ASP A 92 4.45 18.50 -13.47
C ASP A 92 5.90 19.00 -13.57
N ASP A 93 6.54 19.49 -12.49
CA ASP A 93 7.97 19.86 -12.49
C ASP A 93 8.83 18.58 -12.74
N PRO A 94 9.38 18.38 -13.96
CA PRO A 94 10.05 17.13 -14.33
C PRO A 94 11.51 17.07 -13.83
N ASP A 95 12.03 18.17 -13.28
CA ASP A 95 13.43 18.31 -12.86
C ASP A 95 13.74 17.83 -11.44
N LEU A 96 12.75 17.28 -10.73
CA LEU A 96 12.95 16.79 -9.36
C LEU A 96 13.93 15.60 -9.32
N ILE A 97 13.89 14.74 -10.33
CA ILE A 97 14.70 13.52 -10.40
C ILE A 97 16.16 13.84 -10.77
N LYS A 98 16.38 14.88 -11.59
CA LYS A 98 17.72 15.30 -12.02
C LYS A 98 18.57 15.83 -10.87
N THR A 99 17.93 16.44 -9.87
CA THR A 99 18.62 16.97 -8.68
C THR A 99 18.92 15.86 -7.65
N LEU A 100 18.13 14.78 -7.65
CA LEU A 100 18.26 13.65 -6.69
C LEU A 100 19.39 12.67 -7.03
N GLU A 101 19.94 12.69 -8.24
CA GLU A 101 21.08 11.85 -8.62
C GLU A 101 22.42 12.32 -8.06
N ALA A 102 22.51 13.57 -7.62
CA ALA A 102 23.77 14.19 -7.22
C ALA A 102 23.96 14.31 -5.70
N VAL A 103 23.09 13.72 -4.87
CA VAL A 103 23.25 13.78 -3.41
C VAL A 103 24.08 12.58 -2.94
N PRO A 104 25.32 12.80 -2.45
CA PRO A 104 26.08 11.72 -1.82
C PRO A 104 25.33 11.24 -0.58
N LEU A 105 24.96 9.95 -0.58
CA LEU A 105 24.32 9.31 0.55
C LEU A 105 25.39 8.87 1.57
N ASP A 106 25.93 9.83 2.32
CA ASP A 106 27.00 9.57 3.30
C ASP A 106 26.47 9.00 4.63
N LYS A 107 25.18 9.20 4.93
CA LYS A 107 24.54 8.69 6.15
C LYS A 107 23.96 7.30 5.91
N GLN A 108 24.05 6.43 6.91
CA GLN A 108 23.44 5.08 6.88
C GLN A 108 21.90 5.13 7.07
N TYR A 109 21.43 6.10 7.85
CA TYR A 109 20.02 6.27 8.20
C TYR A 109 19.58 7.72 7.96
N TYR A 110 18.38 7.86 7.40
CA TYR A 110 17.74 9.14 7.10
C TYR A 110 16.39 9.21 7.79
N SER A 111 16.07 10.36 8.35
CA SER A 111 14.74 10.62 8.90
C SER A 111 13.72 10.84 7.77
N ILE A 112 12.45 10.53 8.04
CA ILE A 112 11.36 10.78 7.07
C ILE A 112 11.30 12.24 6.60
N SER A 113 11.67 13.18 7.48
CA SER A 113 11.70 14.61 7.17
C SER A 113 12.79 14.94 6.15
N GLU A 114 14.01 14.40 6.32
CA GLU A 114 15.10 14.59 5.36
C GLU A 114 14.73 13.99 4.00
N VAL A 115 14.18 12.78 3.98
CA VAL A 115 13.71 12.12 2.76
C VAL A 115 12.63 12.96 2.08
N ALA A 116 11.65 13.45 2.82
CA ALA A 116 10.60 14.33 2.29
C ALA A 116 11.18 15.59 1.64
N THR A 117 12.18 16.22 2.26
CA THR A 117 12.86 17.39 1.70
C THR A 117 13.64 17.05 0.42
N MET A 118 14.35 15.93 0.38
CA MET A 118 15.10 15.48 -0.81
C MET A 118 14.17 15.28 -2.00
N PHE A 119 13.08 14.54 -1.78
CA PHE A 119 12.09 14.25 -2.83
C PHE A 119 11.07 15.37 -3.04
N LYS A 120 11.14 16.47 -2.26
CA LYS A 120 10.17 17.58 -2.23
C LYS A 120 8.71 17.09 -2.17
N VAL A 121 8.48 15.99 -1.46
CA VAL A 121 7.15 15.39 -1.24
C VAL A 121 6.71 15.58 0.21
N ASN A 122 5.42 15.41 0.46
CA ASN A 122 4.91 15.45 1.83
C ASN A 122 5.34 14.18 2.61
N THR A 123 5.66 14.32 3.89
CA THR A 123 5.97 13.18 4.77
C THR A 123 4.83 12.17 4.81
N SER A 124 3.57 12.61 4.80
CA SER A 124 2.39 11.73 4.75
C SER A 124 2.34 10.86 3.50
N LEU A 125 2.85 11.36 2.36
CA LEU A 125 2.90 10.58 1.12
C LEU A 125 3.93 9.45 1.21
N ILE A 126 5.10 9.73 1.81
CA ILE A 126 6.11 8.69 2.08
C ILE A 126 5.56 7.64 3.04
N ARG A 127 4.82 8.07 4.08
CA ARG A 127 4.16 7.14 5.02
C ARG A 127 3.14 6.25 4.33
N TYR A 128 2.42 6.82 3.36
CA TYR A 128 1.45 6.09 2.57
C TYR A 128 2.14 5.07 1.66
N TRP A 129 3.23 5.47 0.97
CA TRP A 129 4.02 4.55 0.16
C TRP A 129 4.64 3.40 0.95
N GLU A 130 5.11 3.63 2.17
CA GLU A 130 5.55 2.54 3.05
C GLU A 130 4.46 1.49 3.30
N ASN A 131 3.22 1.92 3.54
CA ASN A 131 2.12 0.98 3.77
C ASN A 131 1.73 0.24 2.49
N GLU A 132 1.87 0.88 1.33
CA GLU A 132 1.50 0.27 0.04
C GLU A 132 2.59 -0.67 -0.48
N PHE A 133 3.85 -0.34 -0.30
CA PHE A 133 4.98 -1.06 -0.88
C PHE A 133 5.75 -1.83 0.21
N ASP A 134 5.54 -3.15 0.28
CA ASP A 134 6.21 -4.06 1.24
C ASP A 134 7.75 -4.09 1.11
N ILE A 135 8.28 -3.57 0.00
CA ILE A 135 9.71 -3.43 -0.27
C ILE A 135 10.38 -2.30 0.52
N LEU A 136 9.60 -1.36 1.05
CA LEU A 136 10.08 -0.32 1.96
C LEU A 136 9.91 -0.85 3.39
N GLN A 137 11.01 -1.13 4.07
CA GLN A 137 10.98 -1.63 5.44
C GLN A 137 11.73 -0.68 6.39
N PRO A 138 11.24 0.57 6.55
CA PRO A 138 11.91 1.53 7.41
C PRO A 138 11.90 1.04 8.86
N LYS A 139 13.05 1.18 9.51
CA LYS A 139 13.20 0.79 10.91
C LYS A 139 12.50 1.83 11.78
N LYS A 140 11.63 1.36 12.68
CA LYS A 140 11.01 2.20 13.69
C LYS A 140 11.94 2.35 14.90
N ASN A 141 12.19 3.57 15.33
CA ASN A 141 12.91 3.85 16.57
C ASN A 141 11.98 3.65 17.79
N ARG A 142 12.53 3.60 19.02
CA ARG A 142 11.76 3.51 20.27
C ARG A 142 10.71 4.62 20.43
N LYS A 143 10.96 5.78 19.81
CA LYS A 143 10.06 6.94 19.79
C LYS A 143 8.93 6.84 18.74
N GLY A 144 9.00 5.88 17.83
CA GLY A 144 8.06 5.73 16.71
C GLY A 144 8.47 6.47 15.43
N ASP A 145 9.63 7.14 15.42
CA ASP A 145 10.20 7.77 14.23
C ASP A 145 10.69 6.72 13.23
N ARG A 146 10.49 6.99 11.94
CA ARG A 146 10.82 6.09 10.84
C ARG A 146 12.19 6.47 10.27
N LEU A 147 13.09 5.49 10.23
CA LEU A 147 14.45 5.63 9.71
C LEU A 147 14.57 4.82 8.42
N PHE A 148 14.91 5.53 7.34
CA PHE A 148 15.12 4.97 6.02
C PHE A 148 16.60 4.66 5.82
N ARG A 149 16.92 3.48 5.29
CA ARG A 149 18.27 3.13 4.85
C ARG A 149 18.52 3.66 3.43
N GLN A 150 19.77 3.62 3.00
CA GLN A 150 20.14 3.97 1.62
C GLN A 150 19.40 3.11 0.58
N GLU A 151 19.19 1.82 0.87
CA GLU A 151 18.39 0.92 0.01
C GLU A 151 16.93 1.36 -0.12
N ASP A 152 16.31 1.82 0.97
CA ASP A 152 14.94 2.33 0.93
C ASP A 152 14.83 3.60 0.09
N ILE A 153 15.87 4.45 0.09
CA ILE A 153 15.92 5.66 -0.73
C ILE A 153 16.02 5.30 -2.21
N GLN A 154 16.79 4.27 -2.58
CA GLN A 154 16.84 3.77 -3.96
C GLN A 154 15.48 3.23 -4.39
N HIS A 155 14.82 2.46 -3.53
CA HIS A 155 13.47 1.97 -3.79
C HIS A 155 12.45 3.11 -3.92
N LEU A 156 12.52 4.14 -3.08
CA LEU A 156 11.68 5.33 -3.17
C LEU A 156 11.91 6.08 -4.49
N LYS A 157 13.16 6.21 -4.94
CA LYS A 157 13.48 6.81 -6.24
C LYS A 157 12.82 6.04 -7.39
N LEU A 158 12.85 4.70 -7.32
CA LEU A 158 12.21 3.85 -8.32
C LEU A 158 10.68 3.98 -8.30
N ILE A 159 10.06 3.95 -7.12
CA ILE A 159 8.61 4.16 -6.97
C ILE A 159 8.21 5.53 -7.52
N TYR A 160 8.97 6.58 -7.20
CA TYR A 160 8.72 7.94 -7.68
C TYR A 160 8.74 7.99 -9.21
N HIS A 161 9.76 7.38 -9.84
CA HIS A 161 9.86 7.28 -11.30
C HIS A 161 8.66 6.57 -11.93
N LEU A 162 8.22 5.44 -11.35
CA LEU A 162 7.07 4.69 -11.86
C LEU A 162 5.76 5.49 -11.78
N LEU A 163 5.54 6.23 -10.69
CA LEU A 163 4.31 6.98 -10.47
C LEU A 163 4.26 8.29 -11.26
N ARG A 164 5.39 9.01 -11.36
CA ARG A 164 5.43 10.35 -11.97
C ARG A 164 5.77 10.31 -13.46
N GLU A 165 6.89 9.70 -13.81
CA GLU A 165 7.32 9.65 -15.21
C GLU A 165 6.45 8.70 -16.03
N ARG A 166 6.23 7.49 -15.50
CA ARG A 166 5.48 6.45 -16.23
C ARG A 166 3.97 6.46 -15.95
N LYS A 167 3.52 7.28 -15.00
CA LYS A 167 2.09 7.46 -14.64
C LYS A 167 1.37 6.15 -14.31
N TYR A 168 2.07 5.20 -13.70
CA TYR A 168 1.43 3.97 -13.21
C TYR A 168 0.49 4.29 -12.04
N THR A 169 -0.55 3.48 -11.89
CA THR A 169 -1.30 3.41 -10.64
C THR A 169 -0.44 2.73 -9.57
N ILE A 170 -0.83 2.88 -8.30
CA ILE A 170 -0.10 2.26 -7.19
C ILE A 170 -0.02 0.74 -7.36
N GLU A 171 -1.13 0.11 -7.77
CA GLU A 171 -1.16 -1.33 -8.08
C GLU A 171 -0.25 -1.69 -9.26
N GLY A 172 -0.27 -0.90 -10.33
CA GLY A 172 0.59 -1.11 -11.50
C GLY A 172 2.09 -0.99 -11.15
N ALA A 173 2.44 -0.02 -10.29
CA ALA A 173 3.80 0.14 -9.80
C ALA A 173 4.24 -1.06 -8.94
N LYS A 174 3.37 -1.58 -8.06
CA LYS A 174 3.65 -2.80 -7.28
C LYS A 174 3.88 -4.01 -8.19
N GLN A 175 3.05 -4.16 -9.23
CA GLN A 175 3.18 -5.26 -10.17
C GLN A 175 4.50 -5.17 -10.95
N LYS A 176 4.85 -3.98 -11.45
CA LYS A 176 6.12 -3.76 -12.16
C LYS A 176 7.32 -4.06 -11.29
N LEU A 177 7.31 -3.61 -10.03
CA LEU A 177 8.41 -3.90 -9.12
C LEU A 177 8.54 -5.40 -8.80
N LYS A 178 7.42 -6.13 -8.72
CA LYS A 178 7.42 -7.60 -8.59
C LYS A 178 7.91 -8.27 -9.86
N GLU A 179 7.55 -7.76 -11.03
CA GLU A 179 8.05 -8.25 -12.32
C GLU A 179 9.55 -8.07 -12.45
N ASP A 180 10.10 -6.92 -12.07
CA ASP A 180 11.54 -6.66 -12.11
C ASP A 180 12.32 -7.62 -11.20
N ARG A 181 11.80 -7.90 -10.00
CA ARG A 181 12.37 -8.93 -9.10
C ARG A 181 12.29 -10.32 -9.70
N LYS A 182 11.16 -10.67 -10.34
CA LYS A 182 10.99 -11.95 -11.04
C LYS A 182 11.91 -12.07 -12.24
N LEU A 183 12.13 -10.99 -12.98
CA LEU A 183 13.04 -10.93 -14.11
C LEU A 183 14.48 -11.13 -13.64
N ALA A 184 14.88 -10.45 -12.56
CA ALA A 184 16.18 -10.66 -11.94
C ALA A 184 16.37 -12.12 -11.46
N ALA A 185 15.35 -12.72 -10.86
CA ALA A 185 15.38 -14.13 -10.45
C ALA A 185 15.50 -15.09 -11.65
N ARG A 186 14.75 -14.87 -12.73
CA ARG A 186 14.86 -15.65 -13.98
C ARG A 186 16.24 -15.53 -14.61
N ASN A 187 16.78 -14.32 -14.65
CA ASN A 187 18.13 -14.08 -15.17
C ASN A 187 19.16 -14.84 -14.33
N PHE A 188 19.03 -14.83 -13.00
CA PHE A 188 19.89 -15.59 -12.12
C PHE A 188 19.79 -17.11 -12.35
N GLU A 189 18.58 -17.66 -12.48
CA GLU A 189 18.36 -19.07 -12.78
C GLU A 189 18.99 -19.48 -14.11
N MET A 190 18.83 -18.65 -15.15
CA MET A 190 19.46 -18.86 -16.46
C MET A 190 20.98 -18.86 -16.37
N VAL A 191 21.58 -17.92 -15.61
CA VAL A 191 23.03 -17.88 -15.38
C VAL A 191 23.51 -19.16 -14.67
N GLN A 192 22.78 -19.64 -13.66
CA GLN A 192 23.11 -20.88 -12.97
C GLN A 192 23.04 -22.11 -13.89
N ALA A 193 22.02 -22.18 -14.75
CA ALA A 193 21.91 -23.24 -15.75
C ALA A 193 23.09 -23.22 -16.73
N LEU A 194 23.48 -22.04 -17.22
CA LEU A 194 24.63 -21.89 -18.11
C LEU A 194 25.95 -22.24 -17.42
N LEU A 195 26.12 -21.90 -16.15
CA LEU A 195 27.31 -22.29 -15.38
C LEU A 195 27.40 -23.80 -15.18
N LYS A 196 26.28 -24.50 -14.94
CA LYS A 196 26.24 -25.96 -14.89
C LYS A 196 26.64 -26.59 -16.22
N VAL A 197 26.08 -26.11 -17.33
CA VAL A 197 26.44 -26.61 -18.68
C VAL A 197 27.91 -26.36 -18.96
N LYS A 198 28.42 -25.17 -18.64
CA LYS A 198 29.85 -24.85 -18.76
C LYS A 198 30.71 -25.82 -17.95
N GLY A 199 30.36 -26.06 -16.68
CA GLY A 199 31.07 -26.97 -15.79
C GLY A 199 31.12 -28.40 -16.34
N PHE A 200 29.99 -28.91 -16.82
CA PHE A 200 29.90 -30.24 -17.44
C PHE A 200 30.78 -30.36 -18.69
N LEU A 201 30.75 -29.34 -19.56
CA LEU A 201 31.58 -29.34 -20.77
C LEU A 201 33.07 -29.22 -20.45
N THR A 202 33.44 -28.45 -19.41
CA THR A 202 34.83 -28.37 -18.98
C THR A 202 35.32 -29.70 -18.40
N GLU A 203 34.47 -30.41 -17.66
CA GLU A 203 34.79 -31.73 -17.11
C GLU A 203 34.95 -32.79 -18.21
N LEU A 204 34.07 -32.79 -19.22
CA LEU A 204 34.22 -33.64 -20.41
C LEU A 204 35.51 -33.34 -21.18
N LYS A 205 35.91 -32.07 -21.26
CA LYS A 205 37.16 -31.67 -21.91
C LYS A 205 38.38 -32.19 -21.15
N GLU A 206 38.36 -32.22 -19.81
CA GLU A 206 39.50 -32.72 -19.02
C GLU A 206 39.62 -34.25 -19.04
N GLN A 207 38.53 -34.97 -19.33
CA GLN A 207 38.51 -36.44 -19.40
C GLN A 207 38.94 -37.01 -20.77
N LEU A 208 39.23 -36.15 -21.76
CA LEU A 208 39.64 -36.52 -23.12
C LEU A 208 41.08 -36.08 -23.42
#